data_AF-S6SUV1-F1
#
_entry.id   AF-S6SUV1-F1
#
_cell.length_a   1.000
_cell.length_b   1.000
_cell.length_c   1.000
_cell.angle_alpha   90.00
_cell.angle_beta   90.00
_cell.angle_gamma   90.00
#
_symmetry.space_group_name_H-M   'P 1'
#
loop_
_entity.id
_entity.type
_entity.pdbx_description
1 polymer ?
#
loop_
_entity_poly.entity_id
_entity_poly.type
_entity_poly.pdbx_seq_one_letter_code
_entity_poly.pdbx_strand_id
1 'polypeptide(L)' 'QPLPSAAPLLGDLLIEQGLLDREVFRKAMLGYRPHVHGRIGDYLVDIGVLPRETIEQAVARQHNHYHADDQTEQPL' A
#
# COMPACT_ATOMS: atom_id res chain seq x y z
N GLN A 1 -16.30 -17.38 0.46
CA GLN A 1 -14.87 -17.71 0.30
C GLN A 1 -14.08 -16.46 0.68
N PRO A 2 -13.32 -16.43 1.79
CA PRO A 2 -12.40 -15.33 2.04
C PRO A 2 -11.25 -15.45 1.02
N LEU A 3 -10.96 -14.35 0.33
CA LEU A 3 -9.88 -14.26 -0.65
C LEU A 3 -8.53 -14.49 0.06
N PRO A 4 -7.57 -15.22 -0.54
CA PRO A 4 -6.26 -15.43 0.08
C PRO A 4 -5.61 -14.08 0.34
N SER A 5 -4.98 -13.94 1.51
CA SER A 5 -4.33 -12.76 2.05
C SER A 5 -3.28 -12.21 1.07
N ALA A 6 -3.73 -11.47 0.06
CA ALA A 6 -2.88 -10.64 -0.74
C ALA A 6 -2.23 -9.65 0.22
N ALA A 7 -0.90 -9.55 0.15
CA ALA A 7 -0.10 -8.62 0.94
C ALA A 7 -0.86 -7.30 1.18
N PRO A 8 -0.91 -6.78 2.42
CA PRO A 8 -1.66 -5.56 2.70
C PRO A 8 -1.25 -4.49 1.71
N LEU A 9 -2.23 -3.94 0.98
CA LEU A 9 -1.99 -2.93 -0.04
C LEU A 9 -1.39 -1.69 0.63
N LEU A 10 -0.42 -1.05 -0.02
CA LEU A 10 0.24 0.15 0.52
C LEU A 10 -0.76 1.22 0.98
N GLY A 11 -1.84 1.43 0.21
CA GLY A 11 -2.90 2.36 0.56
C GLY A 11 -3.64 2.01 1.84
N ASP A 12 -3.82 0.72 2.14
CA ASP A 12 -4.51 0.27 3.35
C ASP A 12 -3.60 0.46 4.58
N LEU A 13 -2.33 0.09 4.46
CA LEU A 13 -1.30 0.36 5.48
C LEU A 13 -1.21 1.84 5.83
N LEU A 14 -1.24 2.73 4.84
CA LEU A 14 -1.21 4.18 5.07
C LEU A 14 -2.45 4.66 5.85
N ILE A 15 -3.62 4.08 5.59
CA ILE A 15 -4.85 4.42 6.30
C ILE A 15 -4.85 3.86 7.72
N GLU A 16 -4.45 2.61 7.91
CA GLU A 16 -4.38 1.97 9.22
C GLU A 16 -3.40 2.69 10.16
N GLN A 17 -2.31 3.23 9.62
CA GLN A 17 -1.34 4.00 10.38
C GLN A 17 -1.78 5.45 10.64
N GLY A 18 -2.95 5.87 10.13
CA GLY A 18 -3.42 7.26 10.24
C GLY A 18 -2.60 8.26 9.44
N LEU A 19 -1.73 7.79 8.54
CA LEU A 19 -0.89 8.62 7.68
C LEU A 19 -1.71 9.19 6.51
N LEU A 20 -2.73 8.45 6.08
CA LEU A 20 -3.61 8.84 4.99
C LEU A 20 -5.07 8.68 5.38
N ASP A 21 -5.87 9.72 5.17
CA ASP A 21 -7.31 9.59 5.41
C ASP A 21 -7.97 8.73 4.32
N ARG A 22 -8.91 7.87 4.73
CA ARG A 22 -9.62 6.97 3.81
C ARG A 22 -10.41 7.75 2.75
N GLU A 23 -10.93 8.93 3.06
CA GLU A 23 -11.63 9.75 2.08
C GLU A 23 -10.67 10.39 1.07
N VAL A 24 -9.50 10.85 1.53
CA VAL A 24 -8.43 11.39 0.68
C VAL A 24 -7.91 10.31 -0.26
N PHE A 25 -7.65 9.10 0.25
CA PHE A 25 -7.26 7.96 -0.57
C PHE A 25 -8.31 7.63 -1.63
N ARG A 26 -9.59 7.61 -1.25
CA ARG A 26 -10.70 7.35 -2.18
C ARG A 26 -10.75 8.39 -3.30
N LYS A 27 -10.56 9.67 -2.99
CA LYS A 27 -10.49 10.76 -3.99
C LYS A 27 -9.29 10.57 -4.93
N ALA A 28 -8.11 10.26 -4.39
CA ALA A 28 -6.93 9.98 -5.20
C ALA A 28 -7.15 8.80 -6.16
N MET A 29 -7.81 7.73 -5.69
CA MET A 29 -8.12 6.54 -6.49
C MET A 29 -9.06 6.80 -7.68
N LEU A 30 -9.88 7.86 -7.64
CA LEU A 30 -10.74 8.21 -8.79
C LEU A 30 -9.89 8.58 -10.02
N GLY A 31 -8.79 9.29 -9.80
CA GLY A 31 -7.83 9.70 -10.84
C GLY A 31 -6.75 8.67 -11.14
N TYR A 32 -6.44 7.78 -10.19
CA TYR A 32 -5.36 6.82 -10.34
C TYR A 32 -5.61 5.83 -11.48
N ARG A 33 -4.61 5.66 -12.35
CA ARG A 33 -4.60 4.62 -13.39
C ARG A 33 -3.25 3.90 -13.36
N PRO A 34 -3.20 2.59 -13.02
CA PRO A 34 -1.92 1.89 -12.89
C PRO A 34 -1.13 1.83 -14.20
N HIS A 35 -1.81 1.79 -15.35
CA HIS A 35 -1.17 1.81 -16.66
C HIS A 35 -0.53 3.15 -17.05
N VAL A 36 -0.94 4.25 -16.40
CA VAL A 36 -0.46 5.61 -16.72
C VAL A 36 0.46 6.15 -15.61
N HIS A 37 0.08 5.94 -14.35
CA HIS A 37 0.76 6.48 -13.18
C HIS A 37 1.73 5.47 -12.54
N GLY A 38 1.70 4.21 -12.97
CA GLY A 38 2.58 3.18 -12.44
C GLY A 38 2.18 2.75 -11.03
N ARG A 39 3.01 3.06 -10.03
CA ARG A 39 2.81 2.65 -8.63
C ARG A 39 1.98 3.68 -7.88
N ILE A 40 1.09 3.21 -7.00
CA ILE A 40 0.23 4.10 -6.23
C ILE A 40 1.00 4.98 -5.24
N GLY A 41 2.14 4.48 -4.73
CA GLY A 41 3.02 5.26 -3.87
C GLY A 41 3.56 6.51 -4.58
N ASP A 42 4.16 6.34 -5.76
CA ASP A 42 4.63 7.46 -6.58
C ASP A 42 3.50 8.42 -6.94
N TYR A 43 2.33 7.89 -7.32
CA TYR A 43 1.18 8.73 -7.62
C TYR A 43 0.74 9.60 -6.44
N LEU A 44 0.69 9.06 -5.22
CA LEU A 44 0.31 9.82 -4.03
C LEU A 44 1.30 10.95 -3.71
N VAL A 45 2.58 10.77 -4.06
CA VAL A 45 3.61 11.83 -3.95
C VAL A 45 3.43 12.88 -5.04
N ASP A 46 3.20 12.44 -6.27
CA ASP A 46 3.02 13.30 -7.44
C ASP A 46 1.86 14.28 -7.26
N ILE A 47 0.73 13.81 -6.71
CA ILE A 47 -0.43 14.66 -6.41
C ILE A 47 -0.32 15.42 -5.08
N GLY A 48 0.81 15.31 -4.37
CA GLY A 48 1.08 16.02 -3.11
C GLY A 48 0.25 15.56 -1.92
N VAL A 49 -0.34 14.38 -1.96
CA VAL A 49 -1.15 13.83 -0.86
C VAL A 49 -0.28 13.33 0.28
N LEU A 50 0.88 12.76 -0.03
CA LEU A 50 1.86 12.32 0.97
C LEU A 50 3.28 12.67 0.51
N PRO A 51 4.19 12.99 1.43
CA PRO A 51 5.59 13.14 1.08
C PRO A 51 6.21 11.76 0.79
N ARG A 52 7.26 11.76 -0.04
CA ARG A 52 7.97 10.55 -0.46
C ARG A 52 8.48 9.73 0.72
N GLU A 53 8.98 10.39 1.76
CA GLU A 53 9.47 9.73 2.98
C GLU A 53 8.41 8.83 3.63
N THR A 54 7.16 9.28 3.67
CA THR A 54 6.05 8.53 4.27
C THR A 54 5.71 7.30 3.44
N ILE A 55 5.75 7.42 2.12
CA ILE A 55 5.58 6.29 1.20
C ILE A 55 6.71 5.28 1.37
N GLU A 56 7.96 5.73 1.43
CA GLU A 56 9.13 4.86 1.59
C GLU A 56 9.08 4.07 2.90
N GLN A 57 8.68 4.71 4.01
CA GLN A 57 8.47 4.02 5.29
C GLN A 57 7.36 2.96 5.22
N ALA A 58 6.24 3.27 4.56
CA ALA A 58 5.14 2.34 4.41
C ALA A 58 5.51 1.14 3.50
N VAL A 59 6.26 1.38 2.41
CA VAL A 59 6.78 0.33 1.51
C VAL A 59 7.77 -0.58 2.23
N ALA A 60 8.69 -0.03 3.02
CA ALA A 60 9.64 -0.82 3.81
C ALA A 60 8.93 -1.78 4.77
N ARG A 61 7.83 -1.33 5.40
CA ARG A 61 7.01 -2.17 6.27
C ARG A 61 6.23 -3.24 5.51
N GLN A 62 5.66 -2.88 4.35
CA GLN A 62 4.95 -3.84 3.49
C GLN A 62 5.87 -5.01 3.08
N HIS A 63 7.11 -4.71 2.69
CA HIS A 63 8.11 -5.73 2.34
C HIS A 63 8.43 -6.68 3.50
N ASN A 64 8.47 -6.17 4.74
CA ASN A 64 8.73 -6.99 5.92
C ASN A 64 7.58 -7.94 6.26
N HIS A 65 6.33 -7.51 6.03
CA HIS A 65 5.15 -8.38 6.21
C HIS A 65 5.05 -9.47 5.14
N TYR A 66 5.42 -9.16 3.89
CA TYR A 66 5.35 -10.15 2.81
C TYR A 66 6.34 -11.31 3.00
N HIS A 67 7.53 -11.05 3.55
CA HIS A 67 8.52 -12.10 3.79
C HIS A 67 8.15 -13.00 4.98
N ALA A 68 7.30 -12.54 5.92
CA ALA A 68 6.90 -13.33 7.08
C ALA A 68 5.76 -14.31 6.78
N ASP A 69 4.89 -14.01 5.80
CA ASP A 69 3.73 -14.86 5.46
C ASP A 69 4.16 -16.08 4.59
N ASP A 70 5.18 -15.91 3.74
CA ASP A 70 5.72 -16.93 2.83
C ASP A 70 6.45 -18.09 3.56
N GLN A 71 6.76 -17.95 4.86
CA GLN A 71 7.50 -18.97 5.64
C GLN A 71 6.62 -19.95 6.44
N THR A 72 5.29 -19.98 6.25
CA THR A 72 4.40 -20.84 7.06
C THR A 72 3.97 -22.17 6.41
N GLU A 73 4.46 -22.51 5.22
CA GLU A 73 4.21 -23.82 4.59
C GLU A 73 5.41 -24.76 4.77
N GLN A 74 5.68 -25.16 6.01
CA GLN A 74 6.60 -26.28 6.31
C GLN A 74 5.79 -27.58 6.36
N PRO A 75 5.91 -28.50 5.38
CA PRO A 75 5.24 -29.79 5.45
C PRO A 75 5.98 -30.71 6.44
N LEU A 76 5.22 -31.39 7.30
CA LEU A 76 5.66 -32.54 8.09
C LEU A 76 5.02 -33.80 7.51
#